data_AF-A0A9E3X1L6-F1
#
_entry.id   AF-A0A9E3X1L6-F1
#
_cell.length_a   1.000
_cell.length_b   1.000
_cell.length_c   1.000
_cell.angle_alpha   90.00
_cell.angle_beta   90.00
_cell.angle_gamma   90.00
#
_symmetry.space_group_name_H-M   'P 1'
#
loop_
_entity.id
_entity.type
_entity.pdbx_description
1 polymer ?
#
loop_
_entity_poly.entity_id
_entity_poly.type
_entity_poly.pdbx_seq_one_letter_code
_entity_poly.pdbx_strand_id
1 'polypeptide(L)'
;SVELGLTASMPPIIIANGVAEHVLRRFWRRAPILQAETQGEQLPLFQQGLIQFYWRYALVYLVALLLLSVGTQALFYWAIDSGVLVQWIPIPNPQELFFIFYAGLAAYGLLGMGIFSCMFCITVGAPILAVRAVAWGLLATLLIGLPLSGIHYSFSALAFIIGGLFFVVIAWQKCMYVLRSADHRFAMSL
;
A
#
# COMPACT_ATOMS: atom_id res chain seq x y z
N SER A 1 11.27 10.23 -19.84
CA SER A 1 12.02 9.55 -18.77
C SER A 1 11.18 9.31 -17.52
N VAL A 2 10.48 10.33 -17.00
CA VAL A 2 9.68 10.24 -15.75
C VAL A 2 8.61 9.16 -15.81
N GLU A 3 7.76 9.21 -16.84
CA GLU A 3 6.65 8.26 -17.02
C GLU A 3 7.14 6.81 -17.09
N LEU A 4 8.26 6.57 -17.78
CA LEU A 4 8.87 5.25 -17.89
C LEU A 4 9.34 4.72 -16.54
N GLY A 5 10.06 5.55 -15.76
CA GLY A 5 10.55 5.16 -14.43
C GLY A 5 9.41 4.83 -13.47
N LEU A 6 8.36 5.67 -13.44
CA LEU A 6 7.17 5.42 -12.62
C LEU A 6 6.41 4.17 -13.09
N THR A 7 6.13 4.05 -14.39
CA THR A 7 5.38 2.92 -14.94
C THR A 7 6.12 1.60 -14.72
N ALA A 8 7.45 1.58 -14.91
CA ALA A 8 8.27 0.40 -14.66
C ALA A 8 8.27 -0.03 -13.18
N SER A 9 8.02 0.90 -12.25
CA SER A 9 7.96 0.63 -10.81
C SER A 9 6.58 0.19 -10.30
N MET A 10 5.54 0.21 -11.15
CA MET A 10 4.16 -0.15 -10.82
C MET A 10 3.86 -1.67 -10.70
N PRO A 11 4.49 -2.60 -11.45
CA PRO A 11 4.13 -4.02 -11.41
C PRO A 11 4.10 -4.67 -10.02
N PRO A 12 5.04 -4.38 -9.09
CA PRO A 12 5.02 -4.95 -7.74
C PRO A 12 3.70 -4.73 -7.01
N ILE A 13 3.14 -3.51 -7.04
CA ILE A 13 1.89 -3.21 -6.33
C ILE A 13 0.70 -3.91 -6.97
N ILE A 14 0.64 -3.99 -8.31
CA ILE A 14 -0.43 -4.67 -9.03
C ILE A 14 -0.48 -6.15 -8.64
N ILE A 15 0.68 -6.82 -8.66
CA ILE A 15 0.79 -8.25 -8.35
C ILE A 15 0.55 -8.49 -6.85
N ALA A 16 1.11 -7.65 -5.97
CA ALA A 16 0.91 -7.75 -4.53
C ALA A 16 -0.57 -7.61 -4.14
N ASN A 17 -1.37 -6.88 -4.92
CA ASN A 17 -2.80 -6.75 -4.66
C ASN A 17 -3.54 -8.11 -4.65
N GLY A 18 -3.07 -9.10 -5.43
CA GLY A 18 -3.60 -10.46 -5.36
C GLY A 18 -3.34 -11.14 -4.01
N VAL A 19 -2.21 -10.84 -3.37
CA VAL A 19 -1.90 -11.30 -2.00
C VAL A 19 -2.85 -10.63 -1.01
N ALA A 20 -3.10 -9.33 -1.12
CA ALA A 20 -4.06 -8.62 -0.28
C ALA A 20 -5.47 -9.23 -0.39
N GLU A 21 -5.94 -9.51 -1.59
CA GLU A 21 -7.24 -10.15 -1.81
C GLU A 21 -7.30 -11.55 -1.19
N HIS A 22 -6.25 -12.36 -1.36
CA HIS A 22 -6.17 -13.68 -0.73
C HIS A 22 -6.25 -13.58 0.81
N VAL A 23 -5.59 -12.59 1.40
CA VAL A 23 -5.65 -12.32 2.84
C VAL A 23 -7.06 -11.96 3.28
N LEU A 24 -7.76 -11.09 2.55
CA LEU A 24 -9.14 -10.71 2.87
C LEU A 24 -10.09 -11.90 2.79
N ARG A 25 -9.97 -12.75 1.77
CA ARG A 25 -10.76 -13.98 1.66
C ARG A 25 -10.52 -14.89 2.87
N ARG A 26 -9.27 -14.98 3.34
CA ARG A 26 -8.92 -15.76 4.53
C ARG A 26 -9.42 -15.13 5.82
N PHE A 27 -9.45 -13.80 5.89
CA PHE A 27 -10.06 -13.05 7.00
C PHE A 27 -11.55 -13.40 7.12
N TRP A 28 -12.31 -13.33 6.03
CA TRP A 28 -13.75 -13.66 6.03
C TRP A 28 -14.06 -15.10 6.42
N ARG A 29 -13.17 -16.05 6.12
CA ARG A 29 -13.33 -17.44 6.58
C ARG A 29 -13.09 -17.61 8.08
N ARG A 30 -12.26 -16.76 8.68
CA ARG A 30 -11.79 -16.91 10.08
C ARG A 30 -12.54 -16.01 11.06
N ALA A 31 -12.98 -14.84 10.63
CA ALA A 31 -13.76 -13.90 11.43
C ALA A 31 -15.02 -14.53 12.09
N PRO A 32 -15.88 -15.29 11.36
CA PRO A 32 -17.07 -15.88 11.98
C PRO A 32 -16.73 -17.01 12.96
N ILE A 33 -15.63 -17.75 12.72
CA ILE A 33 -15.15 -18.80 13.63
C ILE A 33 -14.68 -18.16 14.95
N LEU A 34 -13.86 -17.12 14.85
CA LEU A 34 -13.41 -16.35 16.02
C LEU A 34 -14.58 -15.72 16.77
N GLN A 35 -15.60 -15.23 16.06
CA GLN A 35 -16.81 -14.68 16.67
C GLN A 35 -17.64 -15.76 17.38
N ALA A 36 -17.75 -16.96 16.81
CA ALA A 36 -18.49 -18.07 17.41
C ALA A 36 -17.76 -18.68 18.64
N GLU A 37 -16.43 -18.71 18.61
CA GLU A 37 -15.59 -19.20 19.72
C GLU A 37 -15.55 -18.22 20.90
N THR A 38 -15.68 -16.92 20.63
CA THR A 38 -15.60 -15.87 21.67
C THR A 38 -17.01 -15.52 22.15
N GLN A 39 -17.51 -16.21 23.18
CA GLN A 39 -18.77 -15.84 23.84
C GLN A 39 -18.71 -14.40 24.37
N GLY A 40 -19.85 -13.70 24.38
CA GLY A 40 -20.00 -12.23 24.51
C GLY A 40 -19.39 -11.52 25.73
N GLU A 41 -18.68 -12.22 26.62
CA GLU A 41 -17.93 -11.63 27.73
C GLU A 41 -16.41 -11.52 27.47
N GLN A 42 -15.88 -12.16 26.41
CA GLN A 42 -14.46 -12.18 26.09
C GLN A 42 -14.06 -11.21 24.94
N LEU A 43 -14.72 -10.05 24.86
CA LEU A 43 -14.49 -9.00 23.83
C LEU A 43 -13.00 -8.66 23.59
N PRO A 44 -12.17 -8.46 24.63
CA PRO A 44 -10.77 -8.11 24.43
C PRO A 44 -9.98 -9.18 23.66
N LEU A 45 -10.35 -10.46 23.79
CA LEU A 45 -9.66 -11.57 23.11
C LEU A 45 -9.98 -11.60 21.61
N PHE A 46 -11.22 -11.28 21.23
CA PHE A 46 -11.61 -11.16 19.82
C PHE A 46 -10.85 -10.02 19.13
N GLN A 47 -10.82 -8.82 19.73
CA GLN A 47 -10.09 -7.68 19.19
C GLN A 47 -8.58 -7.96 19.04
N GLN A 48 -7.96 -8.57 20.06
CA GLN A 48 -6.56 -8.96 20.01
C GLN A 48 -6.31 -9.99 18.89
N GLY A 49 -7.20 -10.95 18.71
CA GLY A 49 -7.13 -11.93 17.61
C GLY A 49 -7.17 -11.28 16.22
N LEU A 50 -8.06 -10.29 16.02
CA LEU A 50 -8.13 -9.54 14.75
C LEU A 50 -6.88 -8.71 14.49
N ILE A 51 -6.35 -8.03 15.52
CA ILE A 51 -5.13 -7.23 15.41
C ILE A 51 -3.91 -8.11 15.12
N GLN A 52 -3.77 -9.24 15.80
CA GLN A 52 -2.69 -10.21 15.55
C GLN A 52 -2.79 -10.81 14.15
N PHE A 53 -4.00 -11.16 13.70
CA PHE A 53 -4.24 -11.60 12.33
C PHE A 53 -3.75 -10.52 11.35
N TYR A 54 -4.20 -9.29 11.52
CA TYR A 54 -3.83 -8.19 10.63
C TYR A 54 -2.31 -8.00 10.58
N TRP A 55 -1.61 -7.91 11.71
CA TRP A 55 -0.15 -7.72 11.73
C TRP A 55 0.60 -8.85 11.04
N ARG A 56 0.20 -10.10 11.28
CA ARG A 56 0.82 -11.26 10.63
C ARG A 56 0.70 -11.17 9.11
N TYR A 57 -0.48 -10.81 8.60
CA TYR A 57 -0.70 -10.72 7.16
C TYR A 57 -0.21 -9.42 6.53
N ALA A 58 -0.11 -8.33 7.30
CA ALA A 58 0.59 -7.12 6.90
C ALA A 58 2.08 -7.40 6.66
N LEU A 59 2.70 -8.22 7.52
CA LEU A 59 4.08 -8.66 7.33
C LEU A 59 4.22 -9.55 6.08
N VAL A 60 3.32 -10.52 5.88
CA VAL A 60 3.31 -11.35 4.66
C VAL A 60 3.17 -10.49 3.41
N TYR A 61 2.26 -9.52 3.41
CA TYR A 61 2.08 -8.60 2.31
C TYR A 61 3.32 -7.74 2.06
N LEU A 62 3.94 -7.20 3.12
CA LEU A 62 5.19 -6.43 3.03
C LEU A 62 6.33 -7.25 2.44
N VAL A 63 6.50 -8.50 2.88
CA VAL A 63 7.53 -9.41 2.36
C VAL A 63 7.27 -9.73 0.88
N ALA A 64 6.02 -10.03 0.51
CA ALA A 64 5.66 -10.28 -0.88
C ALA A 64 5.94 -9.05 -1.76
N LEU A 65 5.57 -7.86 -1.28
CA LEU A 65 5.82 -6.60 -1.98
C LEU A 65 7.33 -6.35 -2.15
N LEU A 66 8.13 -6.58 -1.10
CA LEU A 66 9.59 -6.44 -1.16
C LEU A 66 10.22 -7.41 -2.16
N LEU A 67 9.80 -8.68 -2.17
CA LEU A 67 10.29 -9.67 -3.13
C LEU A 67 9.93 -9.29 -4.58
N LEU A 68 8.70 -8.84 -4.80
CA LEU A 68 8.25 -8.37 -6.12
C LEU A 68 9.03 -7.12 -6.55
N SER A 69 9.24 -6.18 -5.64
CA SER A 69 10.06 -4.97 -5.85
C SER A 69 11.49 -5.31 -6.25
N VAL A 70 12.14 -6.24 -5.55
CA VAL A 70 13.49 -6.73 -5.90
C VAL A 70 13.48 -7.42 -7.27
N GLY A 71 12.46 -8.24 -7.56
CA GLY A 71 12.31 -8.89 -8.86
C GLY A 71 12.15 -7.89 -10.01
N THR A 72 11.31 -6.86 -9.83
CA THR A 72 11.12 -5.79 -10.81
C THR A 72 12.39 -4.96 -10.99
N GLN A 73 13.12 -4.67 -9.91
CA GLN A 73 14.42 -4.03 -10.00
C GLN A 73 15.41 -4.86 -10.84
N ALA A 74 15.53 -6.16 -10.57
CA ALA A 74 16.42 -7.05 -11.33
C ALA A 74 16.05 -7.09 -12.81
N LEU A 75 14.76 -7.19 -13.13
CA LEU A 75 14.26 -7.16 -14.51
C LEU A 75 14.56 -5.82 -15.19
N PHE A 76 14.39 -4.71 -14.49
CA PHE A 76 14.66 -3.37 -15.00
C PHE A 76 16.14 -3.17 -15.33
N TYR A 77 17.04 -3.59 -14.43
CA TYR A 77 18.49 -3.57 -14.68
C TYR A 77 18.87 -4.42 -15.88
N TRP A 78 18.35 -5.64 -15.95
CA TRP A 78 18.59 -6.54 -17.09
C TRP A 78 18.09 -5.95 -18.41
N ALA A 79 16.92 -5.30 -18.42
CA ALA A 79 16.36 -4.68 -19.62
C ALA A 79 17.16 -3.48 -20.13
N ILE A 80 17.82 -2.73 -19.23
CA ILE A 80 18.74 -1.65 -19.58
C ILE A 80 20.06 -2.23 -20.10
N ASP A 81 20.65 -3.18 -19.38
CA ASP A 81 21.97 -3.77 -19.69
C ASP A 81 21.96 -4.54 -21.03
N SER A 82 20.87 -5.27 -21.30
CA SER A 82 20.66 -5.95 -22.58
C SER A 82 20.39 -5.01 -23.75
N GLY A 83 20.28 -3.70 -23.51
CA GLY A 83 19.98 -2.69 -24.53
C GLY A 83 18.55 -2.73 -25.07
N VAL A 84 17.71 -3.67 -24.59
CA VAL A 84 16.31 -3.81 -25.03
C VAL A 84 15.58 -2.49 -24.81
N LEU A 85 15.71 -1.85 -23.66
CA LEU A 85 15.00 -0.60 -23.37
C LEU A 85 15.47 0.57 -24.27
N VAL A 86 16.78 0.63 -24.54
CA VAL A 86 17.42 1.72 -25.29
C VAL A 86 17.03 1.69 -26.77
N GLN A 87 16.72 0.51 -27.31
CA GLN A 87 16.24 0.34 -28.68
C GLN A 87 14.87 0.98 -28.92
N TRP A 88 13.99 1.01 -27.91
CA TRP A 88 12.63 1.55 -28.04
C TRP A 88 12.51 2.98 -27.52
N ILE A 89 13.29 3.36 -26.50
CA ILE A 89 13.17 4.66 -25.84
C ILE A 89 14.57 5.24 -25.64
N PRO A 90 14.89 6.40 -26.24
CA PRO A 90 16.15 7.07 -25.97
C PRO A 90 16.19 7.52 -24.51
N ILE A 91 17.26 7.17 -23.79
CA ILE A 91 17.46 7.50 -22.38
C ILE A 91 18.49 8.64 -22.29
N PRO A 92 18.07 9.91 -22.28
CA PRO A 92 18.99 11.05 -22.27
C PRO A 92 19.74 11.19 -20.94
N ASN A 93 19.15 10.75 -19.83
CA ASN A 93 19.78 10.77 -18.51
C ASN A 93 19.45 9.49 -17.72
N PRO A 94 20.36 8.50 -17.68
CA PRO A 94 20.12 7.24 -16.98
C PRO A 94 20.07 7.42 -15.47
N GLN A 95 20.85 8.34 -14.90
CA GLN A 95 20.87 8.57 -13.44
C GLN A 95 19.51 9.05 -12.93
N GLU A 96 18.90 9.98 -13.66
CA GLU A 96 17.57 10.48 -13.31
C GLU A 96 16.48 9.41 -13.48
N LEU A 97 16.58 8.56 -14.50
CA LEU A 97 15.67 7.44 -14.69
C LEU A 97 15.72 6.47 -13.50
N PHE A 98 16.93 6.10 -13.05
CA PHE A 98 17.09 5.25 -11.86
C PHE A 98 16.53 5.92 -10.60
N PHE A 99 16.79 7.22 -10.41
CA PHE A 99 16.24 7.96 -9.28
C PHE A 99 14.71 7.90 -9.23
N ILE A 100 14.05 8.18 -10.37
CA ILE A 100 12.59 8.16 -10.47
C ILE A 100 12.05 6.74 -10.31
N PHE A 101 12.74 5.73 -10.87
CA PHE A 101 12.37 4.33 -10.70
C PHE A 101 12.39 3.91 -9.23
N TYR A 102 13.47 4.18 -8.50
CA TYR A 102 13.57 3.86 -7.07
C TYR A 102 12.58 4.63 -6.22
N ALA A 103 12.40 5.91 -6.51
CA ALA A 103 11.42 6.75 -5.81
C ALA A 103 9.99 6.25 -6.06
N GLY A 104 9.67 5.85 -7.30
CA GLY A 104 8.42 5.21 -7.67
C GLY A 104 8.22 3.89 -6.93
N LEU A 105 9.24 3.03 -6.87
CA LEU A 105 9.21 1.75 -6.16
C LEU A 105 8.87 1.95 -4.66
N ALA A 106 9.52 2.93 -4.03
CA ALA A 106 9.24 3.29 -2.65
C ALA A 106 7.82 3.85 -2.47
N ALA A 107 7.41 4.78 -3.33
CA ALA A 107 6.10 5.40 -3.26
C ALA A 107 4.95 4.40 -3.51
N TYR A 108 5.06 3.54 -4.53
CA TYR A 108 4.10 2.46 -4.76
C TYR A 108 4.15 1.39 -3.66
N GLY A 109 5.32 1.15 -3.06
CA GLY A 109 5.46 0.30 -1.89
C GLY A 109 4.61 0.81 -0.72
N LEU A 110 4.74 2.10 -0.40
CA LEU A 110 3.91 2.77 0.60
C LEU A 110 2.44 2.72 0.19
N LEU A 111 2.11 3.08 -1.05
CA LEU A 111 0.73 3.08 -1.54
C LEU A 111 0.07 1.70 -1.38
N GLY A 112 0.79 0.61 -1.67
CA GLY A 112 0.33 -0.76 -1.46
C GLY A 112 -0.02 -1.05 -0.01
N MET A 113 0.85 -0.66 0.93
CA MET A 113 0.58 -0.80 2.38
C MET A 113 -0.64 -0.01 2.84
N GLY A 114 -0.85 1.18 2.28
CA GLY A 114 -2.02 2.01 2.56
C GLY A 114 -3.30 1.39 2.00
N ILE A 115 -3.26 0.89 0.75
CA ILE A 115 -4.39 0.16 0.14
C ILE A 115 -4.75 -1.07 0.97
N PHE A 116 -3.76 -1.87 1.37
CA PHE A 116 -3.98 -3.05 2.21
C PHE A 116 -4.74 -2.68 3.49
N SER A 117 -4.34 -1.61 4.17
CA SER A 117 -5.02 -1.12 5.38
C SER A 117 -6.44 -0.61 5.09
N CYS A 118 -6.64 0.10 3.98
CA CYS A 118 -7.94 0.57 3.52
C CYS A 118 -8.90 -0.58 3.17
N MET A 119 -8.40 -1.66 2.58
CA MET A 119 -9.20 -2.85 2.28
C MET A 119 -9.80 -3.48 3.53
N PHE A 120 -9.04 -3.53 4.63
CA PHE A 120 -9.56 -3.95 5.93
C PHE A 120 -10.64 -3.01 6.43
N CYS A 121 -10.42 -1.68 6.40
CA CYS A 121 -11.44 -0.69 6.78
C CYS A 121 -12.76 -0.85 6.00
N ILE A 122 -12.67 -1.11 4.69
CA ILE A 122 -13.85 -1.33 3.84
C ILE A 122 -14.55 -2.63 4.24
N THR A 123 -13.77 -3.69 4.46
CA THR A 123 -14.27 -5.03 4.81
C THR A 123 -15.11 -5.04 6.08
N VAL A 124 -14.72 -4.25 7.08
CA VAL A 124 -15.44 -4.11 8.37
C VAL A 124 -16.51 -3.00 8.35
N GLY A 125 -16.90 -2.51 7.17
CA GLY A 125 -17.99 -1.55 7.01
C GLY A 125 -17.64 -0.10 7.39
N ALA A 126 -16.37 0.31 7.29
CA ALA A 126 -15.91 1.67 7.55
C ALA A 126 -15.25 2.35 6.32
N PRO A 127 -15.90 2.38 5.13
CA PRO A 127 -15.30 2.91 3.90
C PRO A 127 -14.95 4.40 3.98
N ILE A 128 -15.71 5.20 4.75
CA ILE A 128 -15.47 6.64 4.93
C ILE A 128 -14.07 6.89 5.52
N LEU A 129 -13.59 6.01 6.41
CA LEU A 129 -12.26 6.16 6.99
C LEU A 129 -11.15 5.89 5.97
N ALA A 130 -11.36 4.94 5.06
CA ALA A 130 -10.45 4.69 3.94
C ALA A 130 -10.40 5.89 2.98
N VAL A 131 -11.57 6.43 2.59
CA VAL A 131 -11.65 7.62 1.71
C VAL A 131 -10.95 8.83 2.34
N ARG A 132 -11.14 9.06 3.64
CA ARG A 132 -10.44 10.13 4.36
C ARG A 132 -8.92 9.96 4.33
N ALA A 133 -8.41 8.73 4.49
CA ALA A 133 -6.98 8.46 4.41
C ALA A 133 -6.43 8.80 3.01
N VAL A 134 -7.13 8.39 1.95
CA VAL A 134 -6.78 8.71 0.56
C VAL A 134 -6.77 10.22 0.34
N ALA A 135 -7.80 10.93 0.81
CA ALA A 135 -7.89 12.39 0.67
C ALA A 135 -6.71 13.11 1.33
N TRP A 136 -6.30 12.69 2.54
CA TRP A 136 -5.14 13.25 3.21
C TRP A 136 -3.82 12.97 2.48
N GLY A 137 -3.64 11.75 1.96
CA GLY A 137 -2.46 11.40 1.14
C GLY A 137 -2.36 12.22 -0.15
N LEU A 138 -3.50 12.42 -0.82
CA LEU A 138 -3.58 13.24 -2.04
C LEU A 138 -3.31 14.71 -1.74
N LEU A 139 -3.89 15.25 -0.66
CA LEU A 139 -3.65 16.62 -0.24
C LEU A 139 -2.18 16.85 0.15
N ALA A 140 -1.55 15.91 0.87
CA ALA A 140 -0.13 15.97 1.18
C ALA A 140 0.74 15.95 -0.10
N THR A 141 0.42 15.05 -1.05
CA THR A 141 1.11 15.00 -2.34
C THR A 141 1.00 16.33 -3.10
N LEU A 142 -0.18 16.95 -3.13
CA LEU A 142 -0.39 18.21 -3.83
C LEU A 142 0.33 19.39 -3.16
N LEU A 143 0.18 19.54 -1.84
CA LEU A 143 0.78 20.66 -1.10
C LEU A 143 2.31 20.63 -1.13
N ILE A 144 2.90 19.44 -1.19
CA ILE A 144 4.35 19.26 -1.24
C ILE A 144 4.86 19.20 -2.69
N GLY A 145 4.09 18.59 -3.58
CA GLY A 145 4.46 18.38 -4.98
C GLY A 145 4.43 19.64 -5.82
N LEU A 146 3.43 20.52 -5.65
CA LEU A 146 3.34 21.78 -6.38
C LEU A 146 4.54 22.72 -6.15
N PRO A 147 5.00 22.99 -4.92
CA PRO A 147 6.18 23.84 -4.72
C PRO A 147 7.48 23.14 -5.16
N LEU A 148 7.61 21.83 -4.95
CA LEU A 148 8.82 21.09 -5.34
C LEU A 148 8.97 20.96 -6.87
N SER A 149 7.87 20.78 -7.60
CA SER A 149 7.89 20.67 -9.06
C SER A 149 8.30 21.97 -9.73
N GLY A 150 8.05 23.12 -9.09
CA GLY A 150 8.52 24.43 -9.56
C GLY A 150 10.04 24.60 -9.53
N ILE A 151 10.76 23.79 -8.73
CA ILE A 151 12.23 23.82 -8.65
C ILE A 151 12.82 22.84 -9.68
N HIS A 152 12.42 21.57 -9.60
CA HIS A 152 12.86 20.53 -10.53
C HIS A 152 11.82 19.41 -10.57
N TYR A 153 11.46 18.95 -11.77
CA TYR A 153 10.38 17.97 -11.92
C TYR A 153 10.69 16.64 -11.23
N SER A 154 11.95 16.23 -11.11
CA SER A 154 12.35 14.99 -10.41
C SER A 154 11.93 14.99 -8.93
N PHE A 155 11.81 16.15 -8.29
CA PHE A 155 11.34 16.24 -6.91
C PHE A 155 9.86 15.91 -6.74
N SER A 156 9.08 15.84 -7.83
CA SER A 156 7.72 15.28 -7.79
C SER A 156 7.71 13.84 -7.28
N ALA A 157 8.77 13.07 -7.54
CA ALA A 157 8.90 11.71 -7.04
C ALA A 157 9.08 11.68 -5.50
N LEU A 158 9.79 12.66 -4.93
CA LEU A 158 9.90 12.81 -3.46
C LEU A 158 8.56 13.20 -2.84
N ALA A 159 7.83 14.13 -3.47
CA ALA A 159 6.49 14.49 -3.03
C ALA A 159 5.55 13.28 -3.01
N PHE A 160 5.69 12.39 -4.00
CA PHE A 160 4.91 11.16 -4.06
C PHE A 160 5.25 10.18 -2.93
N ILE A 161 6.54 10.03 -2.57
CA ILE A 161 6.94 9.25 -1.39
C ILE A 161 6.33 9.83 -0.11
N ILE A 162 6.43 11.15 0.07
CA ILE A 162 5.92 11.81 1.29
C ILE A 162 4.41 11.65 1.38
N GLY A 163 3.68 11.89 0.28
CA GLY A 163 2.24 11.66 0.22
C GLY A 163 1.85 10.21 0.50
N GLY A 164 2.63 9.24 -0.03
CA GLY A 164 2.49 7.82 0.27
C GLY A 164 2.69 7.51 1.75
N LEU A 165 3.66 8.14 2.40
CA LEU A 165 3.92 7.96 3.84
C LEU A 165 2.75 8.49 4.68
N PHE A 166 2.26 9.69 4.38
CA PHE A 166 1.05 10.24 5.03
C PHE A 166 -0.15 9.30 4.85
N PHE A 167 -0.35 8.80 3.64
CA PHE A 167 -1.43 7.86 3.34
C PHE A 167 -1.31 6.59 4.17
N VAL A 168 -0.15 5.95 4.20
CA VAL A 168 0.10 4.71 4.98
C VAL A 168 -0.17 4.94 6.46
N VAL A 169 0.40 5.99 7.05
CA VAL A 169 0.26 6.25 8.49
C VAL A 169 -1.21 6.46 8.85
N ILE A 170 -1.94 7.27 8.07
CA ILE A 170 -3.35 7.56 8.35
C ILE A 170 -4.20 6.30 8.11
N ALA A 171 -4.00 5.59 7.00
CA ALA A 171 -4.73 4.37 6.69
C ALA A 171 -4.51 3.29 7.77
N TRP A 172 -3.27 3.14 8.24
CA TRP A 172 -2.90 2.24 9.33
C TRP A 172 -3.61 2.60 10.64
N GLN A 173 -3.53 3.87 11.06
CA GLN A 173 -4.17 4.35 12.29
C GLN A 173 -5.69 4.14 12.24
N LYS A 174 -6.33 4.42 11.11
CA LYS A 174 -7.75 4.17 10.93
C LYS A 174 -8.08 2.69 10.93
N CYS A 175 -7.27 1.84 10.29
CA CYS A 175 -7.45 0.39 10.34
C CYS A 175 -7.37 -0.15 11.77
N MET A 176 -6.37 0.26 12.54
CA MET A 176 -6.25 -0.11 13.96
C MET A 176 -7.43 0.37 14.79
N TYR A 177 -7.90 1.59 14.55
CA TYR A 177 -9.09 2.11 15.22
C TYR A 177 -10.33 1.25 14.92
N VAL A 178 -10.52 0.83 13.67
CA VAL A 178 -11.70 0.02 13.31
C VAL A 178 -11.58 -1.41 13.82
N LEU A 179 -10.41 -2.03 13.76
CA LEU A 179 -10.22 -3.37 14.33
C LEU A 179 -10.44 -3.39 15.84
N ARG A 180 -10.07 -2.31 16.55
CA ARG A 180 -10.38 -2.14 17.98
C ARG A 180 -11.84 -1.84 18.29
N SER A 181 -12.62 -1.39 17.30
CA SER A 181 -14.04 -1.06 17.44
C SER A 181 -14.96 -2.02 16.66
N ALA A 182 -14.41 -3.15 16.22
CA ALA A 182 -15.13 -4.15 15.42
C ALA A 182 -16.35 -4.72 16.17
N ASP A 183 -16.29 -4.77 17.50
CA ASP A 183 -17.34 -5.31 18.38
C ASP A 183 -18.70 -4.61 18.19
N HIS A 184 -18.73 -3.27 18.09
CA HIS A 184 -19.97 -2.53 17.88
C HIS A 184 -20.58 -2.74 16.48
N ARG A 185 -19.75 -3.10 15.50
CA ARG A 185 -20.17 -3.19 14.09
C ARG A 185 -20.62 -4.60 13.72
N PHE A 186 -19.94 -5.64 14.22
CA PHE A 186 -20.35 -7.02 13.99
C PHE A 186 -21.61 -7.41 14.78
N ALA A 187 -21.88 -6.77 15.91
CA ALA A 187 -23.11 -6.98 16.69
C ALA A 187 -24.38 -6.41 16.03
N MET A 188 -24.26 -5.51 15.04
CA MET A 188 -25.40 -4.90 14.33
C MET A 188 -25.65 -5.50 12.92
N SER A 189 -24.80 -6.41 12.45
CA SER A 189 -24.94 -7.07 11.14
C SER A 189 -25.63 -8.46 11.21
N LEU A 190 -26.24 -8.78 12.36
CA LEU A 190 -27.11 -9.92 12.63
C LEU A 190 -28.48 -9.41 13.06
#